data_AF-A0A1I2KTJ0-F1
#
_entry.id   AF-A0A1I2KTJ0-F1
#
_cell.length_a   1.000
_cell.length_b   1.000
_cell.length_c   1.000
_cell.angle_alpha   90.00
_cell.angle_beta   90.00
_cell.angle_gamma   90.00
#
_symmetry.space_group_name_H-M   'P 1'
#
loop_
_entity.id
_entity.type
_entity.pdbx_description
1 polymer ?
#
loop_
_entity_poly.entity_id
_entity_poly.type
_entity_poly.pdbx_seq_one_letter_code
_entity_poly.pdbx_strand_id
1 'polypeptide(L)'
;MMKKLKLTLAILLCGATSLASADEFAAYKLAATQFRALPQPARAASPKAAPLFAILTDSRRFLESRSFAASDMAKLRDMCGTSANLMAAYMLEGTQAAAAAAGKDQQKANAAVIAQATRNTRVFQDELSQLIPFAARCNAHLVPVTEAFIAKLPPEQVNEPRLAGVRQMQQGVFDTVRGTVAMLAHKEMDEAQLVRITRSVAMSAPAYASILPLAMRDQLKSLASTAQGMVTAEQAKLLAQVVQAMQDRKCNQLCMVSGK
;
A
#
# COMPACT_ATOMS: atom_id res chain seq x y z
N MET A 1 -34.22 63.46 13.58
CA MET A 1 -34.91 62.25 13.08
C MET A 1 -33.88 61.28 12.51
N MET A 2 -33.69 60.15 13.20
CA MET A 2 -32.73 59.09 12.85
C MET A 2 -33.22 58.28 11.65
N LYS A 3 -32.38 58.09 10.62
CA LYS A 3 -32.60 57.07 9.58
C LYS A 3 -31.54 55.97 9.72
N LYS A 4 -31.98 54.82 10.22
CA LYS A 4 -31.30 53.51 10.12
C LYS A 4 -31.58 52.93 8.72
N LEU A 5 -30.61 52.28 8.07
CA LEU A 5 -30.75 50.98 7.38
C LEU A 5 -29.46 50.62 6.61
N LYS A 6 -28.68 49.68 7.14
CA LYS A 6 -28.61 48.23 6.80
C LYS A 6 -27.63 47.93 5.66
N LEU A 7 -26.39 47.63 6.07
CA LEU A 7 -25.35 46.97 5.32
C LEU A 7 -25.69 45.47 5.22
N THR A 8 -25.95 44.96 4.02
CA THR A 8 -26.16 43.52 3.78
C THR A 8 -24.97 43.00 2.98
N LEU A 9 -23.99 42.45 3.67
CA LEU A 9 -22.85 41.77 3.06
C LEU A 9 -23.26 40.30 2.81
N ALA A 10 -23.66 39.99 1.58
CA ALA A 10 -23.89 38.63 1.14
C ALA A 10 -22.54 37.98 0.79
N ILE A 11 -22.00 37.17 1.70
CA ILE A 11 -20.85 36.31 1.43
C ILE A 11 -21.34 35.11 0.61
N LEU A 12 -21.17 35.19 -0.71
CA LEU A 12 -21.32 34.05 -1.61
C LEU A 12 -20.11 33.11 -1.39
N LEU A 13 -20.23 32.18 -0.44
CA LEU A 13 -19.36 31.01 -0.38
C LEU A 13 -19.72 30.09 -1.55
N CYS A 14 -19.13 30.35 -2.73
CA CYS A 14 -19.01 29.34 -3.76
C CYS A 14 -18.05 28.26 -3.25
N GLY A 15 -18.61 27.27 -2.55
CA GLY A 15 -17.91 26.03 -2.27
C GLY A 15 -17.60 25.34 -3.58
N ALA A 16 -16.35 25.46 -4.04
CA ALA A 16 -15.80 24.61 -5.08
C ALA A 16 -15.69 23.20 -4.49
N THR A 17 -16.78 22.44 -4.54
CA THR A 17 -16.70 20.99 -4.40
C THR A 17 -15.95 20.49 -5.64
N SER A 18 -14.65 20.25 -5.49
CA SER A 18 -13.86 19.55 -6.49
C SER A 18 -14.46 18.15 -6.63
N LEU A 19 -15.36 17.98 -7.61
CA LEU A 19 -15.67 16.68 -8.16
C LEU A 19 -14.33 16.13 -8.64
N ALA A 20 -13.74 15.22 -7.87
CA ALA A 20 -12.67 14.35 -8.34
C ALA A 20 -13.25 13.60 -9.55
N SER A 21 -13.09 14.19 -10.73
CA SER A 21 -13.76 13.80 -11.96
C SER A 21 -13.18 12.47 -12.44
N ALA A 22 -13.87 11.81 -13.36
CA ALA A 22 -13.37 10.61 -14.04
C ALA A 22 -11.94 10.79 -14.62
N ASP A 23 -11.51 12.03 -14.79
CA ASP A 23 -10.22 12.45 -15.33
C ASP A 23 -9.01 12.07 -14.45
N GLU A 24 -9.17 11.94 -13.12
CA GLU A 24 -8.00 11.69 -12.26
C GLU A 24 -7.43 10.27 -12.42
N PHE A 25 -8.28 9.25 -12.50
CA PHE A 25 -7.79 7.89 -12.79
C PHE A 25 -7.20 7.78 -14.20
N ALA A 26 -7.74 8.53 -15.15
CA ALA A 26 -7.17 8.59 -16.50
C ALA A 26 -5.75 9.18 -16.46
N ALA A 27 -5.53 10.23 -15.66
CA ALA A 27 -4.20 10.80 -15.44
C ALA A 27 -3.23 9.81 -14.77
N TYR A 28 -3.66 9.10 -13.72
CA TYR A 28 -2.83 8.06 -13.09
C TYR A 28 -2.47 6.94 -14.07
N LYS A 29 -3.46 6.44 -14.83
CA LYS A 29 -3.27 5.38 -15.83
C LYS A 29 -2.33 5.83 -16.95
N LEU A 30 -2.49 7.05 -17.45
CA LEU A 30 -1.60 7.61 -18.46
C LEU A 30 -0.17 7.70 -17.94
N ALA A 31 0.02 8.21 -16.72
CA ALA A 31 1.34 8.28 -16.09
C ALA A 31 1.96 6.88 -15.93
N ALA A 32 1.18 5.88 -15.55
CA ALA A 32 1.63 4.49 -15.44
C ALA A 32 2.08 3.94 -16.80
N THR A 33 1.30 4.17 -17.86
CA THR A 33 1.66 3.76 -19.23
C THR A 33 2.94 4.43 -19.70
N GLN A 34 3.05 5.75 -19.50
CA GLN A 34 4.25 6.50 -19.87
C GLN A 34 5.48 6.05 -19.08
N PHE A 35 5.33 5.77 -17.79
CA PHE A 35 6.42 5.32 -16.94
C PHE A 35 6.95 3.94 -17.39
N ARG A 36 6.05 3.01 -17.72
CA ARG A 36 6.42 1.67 -18.23
C ARG A 36 7.11 1.72 -19.59
N ALA A 37 6.89 2.78 -20.38
CA ALA A 37 7.57 2.96 -21.66
C ALA A 37 9.01 3.47 -21.52
N LEU A 38 9.45 3.86 -20.32
CA LEU A 38 10.85 4.22 -20.05
C LEU A 38 11.73 2.96 -19.92
N PRO A 39 13.06 3.05 -20.18
CA PRO A 39 14.00 1.99 -19.84
C PRO A 39 13.91 1.63 -18.35
N GLN A 40 13.81 0.33 -18.05
CA GLN A 40 13.60 -0.16 -16.69
C GLN A 40 14.89 -0.70 -16.05
N PRO A 41 15.06 -0.54 -14.72
CA PRO A 41 14.18 0.22 -13.81
C PRO A 41 14.43 1.73 -13.94
N ALA A 42 13.38 2.49 -14.29
CA ALA A 42 13.49 3.94 -14.40
C ALA A 42 13.68 4.58 -13.00
N ARG A 43 14.65 5.47 -12.81
CA ARG A 43 14.91 6.08 -11.49
C ARG A 43 14.01 7.27 -11.22
N ALA A 44 13.46 7.40 -10.02
CA ALA A 44 12.59 8.54 -9.66
C ALA A 44 13.32 9.89 -9.78
N ALA A 45 14.64 9.91 -9.62
CA ALA A 45 15.46 11.11 -9.79
C ALA A 45 15.72 11.50 -11.26
N SER A 46 15.39 10.64 -12.24
CA SER A 46 15.63 10.94 -13.66
C SER A 46 14.63 11.96 -14.20
N PRO A 47 15.04 12.94 -15.02
CA PRO A 47 14.15 14.02 -15.49
C PRO A 47 12.85 13.55 -16.17
N LYS A 48 12.92 12.46 -16.94
CA LYS A 48 11.74 11.90 -17.63
C LYS A 48 10.83 11.11 -16.70
N ALA A 49 11.38 10.47 -15.67
CA ALA A 49 10.66 9.59 -14.76
C ALA A 49 10.07 10.36 -13.58
N ALA A 50 10.77 11.38 -13.07
CA ALA A 50 10.38 12.18 -11.90
C ALA A 50 8.92 12.67 -11.93
N PRO A 51 8.43 13.35 -12.98
CA PRO A 51 7.05 13.84 -12.99
C PRO A 51 6.01 12.70 -13.02
N LEU A 52 6.32 11.62 -13.73
CA LEU A 52 5.44 10.44 -13.80
C LEU A 52 5.40 9.71 -12.46
N PHE A 53 6.56 9.55 -11.82
CA PHE A 53 6.69 8.90 -10.53
C PHE A 53 5.97 9.69 -9.43
N ALA A 54 6.09 11.03 -9.45
CA ALA A 54 5.36 11.91 -8.54
C ALA A 54 3.84 11.72 -8.63
N ILE A 55 3.29 11.53 -9.84
CA ILE A 55 1.87 11.20 -10.02
C ILE A 55 1.57 9.81 -9.44
N LEU A 56 2.41 8.81 -9.72
CA LEU A 56 2.20 7.42 -9.32
C LEU A 56 2.31 7.19 -7.80
N THR A 57 2.88 8.15 -7.05
CA THR A 57 3.05 8.07 -5.59
C THR A 57 2.23 9.11 -4.82
N ASP A 58 1.40 9.92 -5.49
CA ASP A 58 0.56 10.96 -4.86
C ASP A 58 -0.67 10.36 -4.16
N SER A 59 -0.48 9.85 -2.95
CA SER A 59 -1.59 9.29 -2.15
C SER A 59 -2.62 10.34 -1.80
N ARG A 60 -2.20 11.60 -1.58
CA ARG A 60 -3.12 12.66 -1.19
C ARG A 60 -4.15 12.93 -2.28
N ARG A 61 -3.69 13.06 -3.52
CA ARG A 61 -4.56 13.30 -4.67
C ARG A 61 -5.42 12.09 -4.99
N PHE A 62 -4.84 10.91 -5.05
CA PHE A 62 -5.54 9.75 -5.60
C PHE A 62 -6.26 8.86 -4.59
N LEU A 63 -5.90 8.91 -3.31
CA LEU A 63 -6.43 8.03 -2.26
C LEU A 63 -7.14 8.79 -1.14
N GLU A 64 -6.62 9.94 -0.73
CA GLU A 64 -7.11 10.65 0.47
C GLU A 64 -8.12 11.77 0.15
N SER A 65 -8.25 12.16 -1.12
CA SER A 65 -9.12 13.26 -1.56
C SER A 65 -10.62 12.91 -1.54
N ARG A 66 -10.96 11.62 -1.45
CA ARG A 66 -12.34 11.13 -1.55
C ARG A 66 -12.53 9.76 -0.92
N SER A 67 -13.79 9.39 -0.68
CA SER A 67 -14.17 8.02 -0.36
C SER A 67 -14.39 7.19 -1.62
N PHE A 68 -14.23 5.86 -1.53
CA PHE A 68 -14.43 4.93 -2.63
C PHE A 68 -15.65 4.06 -2.42
N ALA A 69 -16.41 3.83 -3.48
CA ALA A 69 -17.56 2.94 -3.48
C ALA A 69 -17.24 1.60 -4.18
N ALA A 70 -18.15 0.63 -4.09
CA ALA A 70 -18.04 -0.66 -4.80
C ALA A 70 -17.83 -0.48 -6.31
N SER A 71 -18.42 0.57 -6.91
CA SER A 71 -18.25 0.91 -8.33
C SER A 71 -16.82 1.35 -8.70
N ASP A 72 -16.01 1.78 -7.73
CA ASP A 72 -14.61 2.17 -7.96
C ASP A 72 -13.64 0.99 -7.89
N MET A 73 -14.10 -0.21 -7.49
CA MET A 73 -13.23 -1.36 -7.24
C MET A 73 -12.28 -1.67 -8.39
N ALA A 74 -12.78 -1.67 -9.63
CA ALA A 74 -11.93 -1.97 -10.78
C ALA A 74 -10.78 -0.95 -10.94
N LYS A 75 -11.06 0.34 -10.72
CA LYS A 75 -10.08 1.42 -10.80
C LYS A 75 -9.08 1.37 -9.66
N LEU A 76 -9.55 1.13 -8.43
CA LEU A 76 -8.68 0.94 -7.27
C LEU A 76 -7.75 -0.26 -7.45
N ARG A 77 -8.26 -1.41 -7.92
CA ARG A 77 -7.43 -2.59 -8.17
C ARG A 77 -6.34 -2.33 -9.20
N ASP A 78 -6.67 -1.63 -10.29
CA ASP A 78 -5.68 -1.25 -11.32
C ASP A 78 -4.60 -0.32 -10.76
N MET A 79 -4.99 0.66 -9.95
CA MET A 79 -4.08 1.58 -9.28
C MET A 79 -3.16 0.87 -8.27
N CYS A 80 -3.73 0.08 -7.35
CA CYS A 80 -2.95 -0.68 -6.36
C CYS A 80 -2.04 -1.70 -7.06
N GLY A 81 -2.55 -2.40 -8.07
CA GLY A 81 -1.78 -3.36 -8.87
C GLY A 81 -0.61 -2.70 -9.61
N THR A 82 -0.81 -1.48 -10.14
CA THR A 82 0.27 -0.70 -10.73
C THR A 82 1.38 -0.42 -9.72
N SER A 83 1.03 0.04 -8.51
CA SER A 83 2.04 0.32 -7.48
C SER A 83 2.79 -0.94 -7.03
N ALA A 84 2.08 -2.07 -6.86
CA ALA A 84 2.67 -3.36 -6.52
C ALA A 84 3.63 -3.86 -7.61
N ASN A 85 3.24 -3.73 -8.89
CA ASN A 85 4.10 -4.12 -10.02
C ASN A 85 5.36 -3.27 -10.10
N LEU A 86 5.28 -1.96 -9.82
CA LEU A 86 6.46 -1.09 -9.77
C LEU A 86 7.39 -1.48 -8.61
N MET A 87 6.84 -1.72 -7.42
CA MET A 87 7.61 -2.23 -6.28
C MET A 87 8.34 -3.55 -6.64
N ALA A 88 7.62 -4.49 -7.25
CA ALA A 88 8.18 -5.76 -7.66
C ALA A 88 9.30 -5.58 -8.70
N ALA A 89 9.14 -4.68 -9.67
CA ALA A 89 10.17 -4.38 -10.67
C ALA A 89 11.47 -3.91 -10.02
N TYR A 90 11.42 -3.00 -9.04
CA TYR A 90 12.63 -2.56 -8.32
C TYR A 90 13.21 -3.67 -7.43
N MET A 91 12.36 -4.38 -6.66
CA MET A 91 12.83 -5.41 -5.74
C MET A 91 13.45 -6.62 -6.46
N LEU A 92 12.95 -6.96 -7.65
CA LEU A 92 13.36 -8.15 -8.40
C LEU A 92 14.44 -7.87 -9.46
N GLU A 93 14.90 -6.63 -9.61
CA GLU A 93 15.91 -6.26 -10.58
C GLU A 93 17.17 -7.13 -10.47
N GLY A 94 17.59 -7.74 -11.56
CA GLY A 94 18.77 -8.61 -11.62
C GLY A 94 18.69 -9.93 -10.84
N THR A 95 17.56 -10.25 -10.18
CA THR A 95 17.44 -11.50 -9.40
C THR A 95 17.56 -12.76 -10.25
N GLN A 96 17.03 -12.75 -11.48
CA GLN A 96 17.15 -13.85 -12.43
C GLN A 96 18.61 -14.09 -12.84
N ALA A 97 19.35 -13.02 -13.12
CA ALA A 97 20.78 -13.11 -13.43
C ALA A 97 21.58 -13.63 -12.24
N ALA A 98 21.25 -13.18 -11.02
CA ALA A 98 21.87 -13.68 -9.79
C ALA A 98 21.59 -15.18 -9.57
N ALA A 99 20.36 -15.65 -9.83
CA ALA A 99 20.01 -17.06 -9.77
C ALA A 99 20.79 -17.89 -10.80
N ALA A 100 20.87 -17.42 -12.05
CA ALA A 100 21.58 -18.11 -13.12
C ALA A 100 23.09 -18.23 -12.83
N ALA A 101 23.70 -17.18 -12.28
CA ALA A 101 25.12 -17.20 -11.89
C ALA A 101 25.44 -18.22 -10.78
N ALA A 102 24.45 -18.60 -9.97
CA ALA A 102 24.60 -19.63 -8.93
C ALA A 102 24.60 -21.07 -9.49
N GLY A 103 24.33 -21.27 -10.78
CA GLY A 103 24.30 -22.57 -11.43
C GLY A 103 23.07 -23.41 -11.09
N LYS A 104 23.20 -24.74 -11.09
CA LYS A 104 22.09 -25.69 -10.89
C LYS A 104 21.75 -25.96 -9.41
N ASP A 105 22.51 -25.38 -8.47
CA ASP A 105 22.27 -25.55 -7.05
C ASP A 105 21.14 -24.63 -6.60
N GLN A 106 19.96 -25.22 -6.35
CA GLN A 106 18.75 -24.48 -5.99
C GLN A 106 18.92 -23.67 -4.69
N GLN A 107 19.67 -24.18 -3.71
CA GLN A 107 19.89 -23.48 -2.45
C GLN A 107 20.76 -22.25 -2.67
N LYS A 108 21.83 -22.37 -3.45
CA LYS A 108 22.68 -21.23 -3.83
C LYS A 108 21.91 -20.23 -4.68
N ALA A 109 21.08 -20.68 -5.62
CA ALA A 109 20.24 -19.81 -6.43
C ALA A 109 19.26 -19.00 -5.57
N ASN A 110 18.58 -19.65 -4.63
CA ASN A 110 17.66 -18.98 -3.70
C ASN A 110 18.40 -17.94 -2.83
N ALA A 111 19.57 -18.30 -2.29
CA ALA A 111 20.39 -17.37 -1.51
C ALA A 111 20.85 -16.17 -2.35
N ALA A 112 21.23 -16.38 -3.61
CA ALA A 112 21.63 -15.32 -4.53
C ALA A 112 20.47 -14.37 -4.87
N VAL A 113 19.26 -14.90 -5.07
CA VAL A 113 18.03 -14.11 -5.27
C VAL A 113 17.74 -13.24 -4.04
N ILE A 114 17.76 -13.83 -2.84
CA ILE A 114 17.52 -13.10 -1.59
C ILE A 114 18.57 -11.99 -1.41
N ALA A 115 19.85 -12.31 -1.61
CA ALA A 115 20.93 -11.34 -1.48
C ALA A 115 20.78 -10.19 -2.50
N GLN A 116 20.36 -10.49 -3.74
CA GLN A 116 20.11 -9.46 -4.75
C GLN A 116 18.89 -8.59 -4.40
N ALA A 117 17.78 -9.20 -3.98
CA ALA A 117 16.60 -8.46 -3.56
C ALA A 117 16.89 -7.54 -2.35
N THR A 118 17.65 -8.01 -1.38
CA THR A 118 18.11 -7.19 -0.24
C THR A 118 19.04 -6.06 -0.68
N ARG A 119 19.89 -6.25 -1.70
CA ARG A 119 20.67 -5.13 -2.26
C ARG A 119 19.75 -4.10 -2.93
N ASN A 120 18.73 -4.56 -3.64
CA ASN A 120 17.79 -3.70 -4.35
C ASN A 120 17.00 -2.79 -3.40
N THR A 121 16.64 -3.24 -2.19
CA THR A 121 15.95 -2.37 -1.22
C THR A 121 16.78 -1.15 -0.84
N ARG A 122 18.11 -1.27 -0.82
CA ARG A 122 19.04 -0.16 -0.61
C ARG A 122 19.26 0.68 -1.86
N VAL A 123 19.46 0.05 -3.01
CA VAL A 123 19.74 0.73 -4.29
C VAL A 123 18.56 1.58 -4.75
N PHE A 124 17.33 1.10 -4.52
CA PHE A 124 16.09 1.74 -4.92
C PHE A 124 15.28 2.27 -3.71
N GLN A 125 15.96 2.62 -2.61
CA GLN A 125 15.27 3.05 -1.38
C GLN A 125 14.43 4.32 -1.59
N ASP A 126 14.87 5.24 -2.45
CA ASP A 126 14.14 6.48 -2.77
C ASP A 126 12.83 6.20 -3.50
N GLU A 127 12.84 5.22 -4.40
CA GLU A 127 11.64 4.76 -5.10
C GLU A 127 10.71 3.98 -4.16
N LEU A 128 11.27 3.02 -3.42
CA LEU A 128 10.50 2.15 -2.53
C LEU A 128 9.89 2.90 -1.35
N SER A 129 10.58 3.91 -0.81
CA SER A 129 10.08 4.75 0.29
C SER A 129 8.89 5.64 -0.09
N GLN A 130 8.59 5.76 -1.39
CA GLN A 130 7.39 6.44 -1.89
C GLN A 130 6.32 5.44 -2.33
N LEU A 131 6.72 4.35 -3.00
CA LEU A 131 5.78 3.32 -3.48
C LEU A 131 5.16 2.51 -2.34
N ILE A 132 5.92 2.10 -1.33
CA ILE A 132 5.40 1.30 -0.22
C ILE A 132 4.29 2.06 0.52
N PRO A 133 4.47 3.34 0.92
CA PRO A 133 3.38 4.10 1.51
C PRO A 133 2.14 4.25 0.63
N PHE A 134 2.32 4.45 -0.66
CA PHE A 134 1.19 4.53 -1.59
C PHE A 134 0.44 3.20 -1.67
N ALA A 135 1.16 2.09 -1.88
CA ALA A 135 0.59 0.75 -1.96
C ALA A 135 -0.13 0.37 -0.66
N ALA A 136 0.45 0.72 0.49
CA ALA A 136 -0.17 0.44 1.79
C ALA A 136 -1.53 1.13 1.93
N ARG A 137 -1.58 2.44 1.65
CA ARG A 137 -2.83 3.21 1.67
C ARG A 137 -3.83 2.71 0.63
N CYS A 138 -3.35 2.38 -0.57
CA CYS A 138 -4.22 1.90 -1.66
C CYS A 138 -4.93 0.60 -1.25
N ASN A 139 -4.19 -0.35 -0.68
CA ASN A 139 -4.78 -1.58 -0.16
C ASN A 139 -5.74 -1.32 1.00
N ALA A 140 -5.42 -0.37 1.89
CA ALA A 140 -6.31 0.02 2.99
C ALA A 140 -7.67 0.53 2.49
N HIS A 141 -7.71 1.29 1.38
CA HIS A 141 -8.95 1.70 0.73
C HIS A 141 -9.65 0.57 -0.02
N LEU A 142 -8.90 -0.39 -0.57
CA LEU A 142 -9.45 -1.53 -1.28
C LEU A 142 -10.16 -2.53 -0.35
N VAL A 143 -9.75 -2.65 0.92
CA VAL A 143 -10.36 -3.56 1.90
C VAL A 143 -11.86 -3.31 2.07
N PRO A 144 -12.33 -2.13 2.52
CA PRO A 144 -13.76 -1.90 2.75
C PRO A 144 -14.58 -1.99 1.45
N VAL A 145 -13.99 -1.63 0.31
CA VAL A 145 -14.63 -1.76 -1.01
C VAL A 145 -14.84 -3.24 -1.37
N THR A 146 -13.85 -4.09 -1.09
CA THR A 146 -13.93 -5.54 -1.29
C THR A 146 -14.94 -6.18 -0.34
N GLU A 147 -14.96 -5.75 0.92
CA GLU A 147 -15.91 -6.23 1.92
C GLU A 147 -17.36 -5.92 1.51
N ALA A 148 -17.62 -4.68 1.12
CA ALA A 148 -18.94 -4.25 0.67
C ALA A 148 -19.41 -4.96 -0.60
N PHE A 149 -18.48 -5.34 -1.49
CA PHE A 149 -18.80 -6.11 -2.69
C PHE A 149 -19.15 -7.56 -2.35
N ILE A 150 -18.31 -8.25 -1.57
CA ILE A 150 -18.57 -9.65 -1.18
C ILE A 150 -19.87 -9.76 -0.39
N ALA A 151 -20.14 -8.82 0.53
CA ALA A 151 -21.37 -8.81 1.31
C ALA A 151 -22.66 -8.66 0.48
N LYS A 152 -22.55 -8.18 -0.77
CA LYS A 152 -23.68 -8.01 -1.69
C LYS A 152 -23.77 -9.12 -2.74
N LEU A 153 -22.83 -10.05 -2.77
CA LEU A 153 -22.88 -11.15 -3.72
C LEU A 153 -23.98 -12.15 -3.31
N PRO A 154 -24.81 -12.60 -4.26
CA PRO A 154 -25.64 -13.77 -4.04
C PRO A 154 -24.81 -15.00 -3.65
N PRO A 155 -25.34 -15.95 -2.84
CA PRO A 155 -24.59 -17.12 -2.40
C PRO A 155 -23.95 -17.93 -3.54
N GLU A 156 -24.65 -18.09 -4.67
CA GLU A 156 -24.16 -18.79 -5.87
C GLU A 156 -22.98 -18.08 -6.55
N GLN A 157 -22.78 -16.80 -6.25
CA GLN A 157 -21.66 -16.01 -6.73
C GLN A 157 -20.46 -16.06 -5.79
N VAL A 158 -20.58 -16.61 -4.57
CA VAL A 158 -19.44 -16.84 -3.68
C VAL A 158 -18.73 -18.13 -4.10
N ASN A 159 -17.92 -18.03 -5.16
CA ASN A 159 -17.21 -19.15 -5.76
C ASN A 159 -15.70 -19.11 -5.49
N GLU A 160 -15.02 -20.24 -5.73
CA GLU A 160 -13.60 -20.39 -5.42
C GLU A 160 -12.68 -19.34 -6.06
N PRO A 161 -12.84 -18.93 -7.33
CA PRO A 161 -12.01 -17.86 -7.89
C PRO A 161 -12.09 -16.54 -7.09
N ARG A 162 -13.27 -16.18 -6.59
CA ARG A 162 -13.45 -14.98 -5.76
C ARG A 162 -12.83 -15.17 -4.38
N LEU A 163 -13.02 -16.34 -3.76
CA LEU A 163 -12.40 -16.67 -2.47
C LEU A 163 -10.87 -16.66 -2.59
N ALA A 164 -10.31 -17.23 -3.66
CA ALA A 164 -8.88 -17.19 -3.94
C ALA A 164 -8.35 -15.75 -4.06
N GLY A 165 -9.11 -14.86 -4.71
CA GLY A 165 -8.79 -13.43 -4.75
C GLY A 165 -8.75 -12.78 -3.36
N VAL A 166 -9.69 -13.12 -2.47
CA VAL A 166 -9.67 -12.65 -1.06
C VAL A 166 -8.45 -13.18 -0.32
N ARG A 167 -8.11 -14.46 -0.49
CA ARG A 167 -6.90 -15.06 0.12
C ARG A 167 -5.62 -14.39 -0.36
N GLN A 168 -5.53 -14.11 -1.66
CA GLN A 168 -4.39 -13.36 -2.23
C GLN A 168 -4.28 -11.95 -1.62
N MET A 169 -5.41 -11.27 -1.45
CA MET A 169 -5.44 -9.96 -0.79
C MET A 169 -4.99 -10.04 0.67
N GLN A 170 -5.47 -11.03 1.42
CA GLN A 170 -5.02 -11.30 2.80
C GLN A 170 -3.51 -11.51 2.87
N GLN A 171 -2.98 -12.35 1.99
CA GLN A 171 -1.56 -12.63 1.93
C GLN A 171 -0.74 -11.38 1.58
N GLY A 172 -1.18 -10.58 0.60
CA GLY A 172 -0.49 -9.34 0.22
C GLY A 172 -0.44 -8.32 1.36
N VAL A 173 -1.53 -8.17 2.11
CA VAL A 173 -1.58 -7.33 3.31
C VAL A 173 -0.65 -7.86 4.40
N PHE A 174 -0.67 -9.18 4.65
CA PHE A 174 0.21 -9.83 5.61
C PHE A 174 1.69 -9.60 5.27
N ASP A 175 2.06 -9.84 4.01
CA ASP A 175 3.42 -9.65 3.51
C ASP A 175 3.88 -8.19 3.58
N THR A 176 2.97 -7.24 3.35
CA THR A 176 3.26 -5.80 3.47
C THR A 176 3.65 -5.43 4.91
N VAL A 177 2.88 -5.88 5.91
CA VAL A 177 3.18 -5.59 7.31
C VAL A 177 4.46 -6.31 7.73
N ARG A 178 4.59 -7.61 7.42
CA ARG A 178 5.78 -8.40 7.74
C ARG A 178 7.05 -7.80 7.12
N GLY A 179 6.99 -7.46 5.83
CA GLY A 179 8.09 -6.85 5.09
C GLY A 179 8.50 -5.51 5.68
N THR A 180 7.53 -4.68 6.08
CA THR A 180 7.81 -3.40 6.74
C THR A 180 8.53 -3.58 8.08
N VAL A 181 8.13 -4.56 8.90
CA VAL A 181 8.84 -4.85 10.16
C VAL A 181 10.24 -5.39 9.88
N ALA A 182 10.41 -6.26 8.88
CA ALA A 182 11.72 -6.75 8.49
C ALA A 182 12.66 -5.63 8.02
N MET A 183 12.15 -4.65 7.26
CA MET A 183 12.91 -3.48 6.79
C MET A 183 13.53 -2.67 7.95
N LEU A 184 12.87 -2.61 9.11
CA LEU A 184 13.38 -1.90 10.29
C LEU A 184 14.67 -2.51 10.87
N ALA A 185 14.98 -3.77 10.55
CA ALA A 185 16.24 -4.40 10.96
C ALA A 185 17.44 -3.99 10.09
N HIS A 186 17.21 -3.34 8.94
CA HIS A 186 18.27 -2.95 8.01
C HIS A 186 18.84 -1.57 8.35
N LYS A 187 20.06 -1.55 8.89
CA LYS A 187 20.75 -0.31 9.31
C LYS A 187 21.19 0.56 8.15
N GLU A 188 21.20 0.02 6.92
CA GLU A 188 21.64 0.72 5.72
C GLU A 188 20.54 1.57 5.08
N MET A 189 19.31 1.51 5.59
CA MET A 189 18.21 2.35 5.13
C MET A 189 18.17 3.69 5.87
N ASP A 190 17.79 4.75 5.17
CA ASP A 190 17.56 6.04 5.79
C ASP A 190 16.43 5.97 6.84
N GLU A 191 16.68 6.53 8.03
CA GLU A 191 15.73 6.46 9.14
C GLU A 191 14.42 7.19 8.82
N ALA A 192 14.48 8.35 8.16
CA ALA A 192 13.28 9.11 7.82
C ALA A 192 12.42 8.37 6.77
N GLN A 193 13.05 7.63 5.85
CA GLN A 193 12.36 6.72 4.94
C GLN A 193 11.68 5.57 5.69
N LEU A 194 12.39 4.92 6.61
CA LEU A 194 11.81 3.85 7.44
C LEU A 194 10.61 4.36 8.24
N VAL A 195 10.73 5.53 8.90
CA VAL A 195 9.61 6.17 9.63
C VAL A 195 8.41 6.41 8.71
N ARG A 196 8.63 6.92 7.49
CA ARG A 196 7.56 7.17 6.51
C ARG A 196 6.84 5.88 6.11
N ILE A 197 7.59 4.81 5.86
CA ILE A 197 7.07 3.48 5.53
C ILE A 197 6.25 2.93 6.70
N THR A 198 6.84 2.87 7.91
CA THR A 198 6.15 2.34 9.10
C THR A 198 4.89 3.13 9.43
N ARG A 199 4.90 4.46 9.25
CA ARG A 199 3.74 5.30 9.48
C ARG A 199 2.58 4.96 8.56
N SER A 200 2.87 4.73 7.28
CA SER A 200 1.83 4.34 6.31
C SER A 200 1.17 3.01 6.65
N VAL A 201 1.95 2.04 7.13
CA VAL A 201 1.44 0.74 7.56
C VAL A 201 0.66 0.85 8.87
N ALA A 202 1.15 1.63 9.83
CA ALA A 202 0.43 1.90 11.08
C ALA A 202 -0.95 2.52 10.83
N MET A 203 -1.04 3.50 9.93
CA MET A 203 -2.31 4.12 9.53
C MET A 203 -3.23 3.15 8.78
N SER A 204 -2.68 2.19 8.04
CA SER A 204 -3.43 1.18 7.28
C SER A 204 -3.85 -0.01 8.13
N ALA A 205 -3.23 -0.18 9.31
CA ALA A 205 -3.37 -1.38 10.14
C ALA A 205 -4.81 -1.70 10.56
N PRO A 206 -5.70 -0.74 10.89
CA PRO A 206 -7.10 -1.06 11.21
C PRO A 206 -7.85 -1.71 10.04
N ALA A 207 -7.67 -1.20 8.82
CA ALA A 207 -8.27 -1.80 7.62
C ALA A 207 -7.66 -3.18 7.32
N TYR A 208 -6.36 -3.32 7.52
CA TYR A 208 -5.69 -4.61 7.35
C TYR A 208 -6.16 -5.66 8.35
N ALA A 209 -6.32 -5.27 9.61
CA ALA A 209 -6.84 -6.15 10.63
C ALA A 209 -8.22 -6.68 10.22
N SER A 210 -9.13 -5.85 9.69
CA SER A 210 -10.50 -6.30 9.37
C SER A 210 -10.55 -7.46 8.36
N ILE A 211 -9.61 -7.52 7.41
CA ILE A 211 -9.57 -8.58 6.38
C ILE A 211 -8.72 -9.80 6.77
N LEU A 212 -7.73 -9.64 7.66
CA LEU A 212 -6.82 -10.72 8.00
C LEU A 212 -7.48 -11.79 8.89
N PRO A 213 -7.21 -13.09 8.68
CA PRO A 213 -7.55 -14.15 9.64
C PRO A 213 -6.89 -13.90 11.00
N LEU A 214 -7.53 -14.34 12.09
CA LEU A 214 -7.04 -14.11 13.46
C LEU A 214 -5.62 -14.66 13.69
N ALA A 215 -5.29 -15.81 13.12
CA ALA A 215 -3.95 -16.39 13.22
C ALA A 215 -2.87 -15.50 12.59
N MET A 216 -3.16 -14.90 11.42
CA MET A 216 -2.24 -13.96 10.77
C MET A 216 -2.08 -12.67 11.61
N ARG A 217 -3.15 -12.18 12.23
CA ARG A 217 -3.08 -11.01 13.13
C ARG A 217 -2.18 -11.31 14.34
N ASP A 218 -2.33 -12.48 14.96
CA ASP A 218 -1.51 -12.88 16.11
C ASP A 218 -0.01 -12.98 15.73
N GLN A 219 0.31 -13.47 14.53
CA GLN A 219 1.67 -13.48 14.02
C GLN A 219 2.23 -12.06 13.83
N LEU A 220 1.48 -11.16 13.16
CA LEU A 220 1.92 -9.78 12.94
C LEU A 220 2.04 -9.00 14.24
N LYS A 221 1.14 -9.23 15.20
CA LYS A 221 1.20 -8.67 16.55
C LYS A 221 2.48 -9.06 17.25
N SER A 222 2.80 -10.36 17.28
CA SER A 222 4.04 -10.88 17.90
C SER A 222 5.30 -10.30 17.25
N LEU A 223 5.32 -10.28 15.91
CA LEU A 223 6.42 -9.73 15.12
C LEU A 223 6.63 -8.23 15.43
N ALA A 224 5.56 -7.43 15.37
CA ALA A 224 5.64 -6.00 15.64
C ALA A 224 6.04 -5.70 17.09
N SER A 225 5.47 -6.42 18.08
CA SER A 225 5.84 -6.27 19.49
C SER A 225 7.33 -6.55 19.73
N THR A 226 7.87 -7.61 19.12
CA THR A 226 9.29 -7.97 19.26
C THR A 226 10.20 -6.87 18.70
N ALA A 227 9.84 -6.31 17.54
CA ALA A 227 10.65 -5.29 16.88
C ALA A 227 10.69 -3.95 17.64
N GLN A 228 9.71 -3.65 18.52
CA GLN A 228 9.66 -2.37 19.26
C GLN A 228 10.92 -2.10 20.11
N GLY A 229 11.57 -3.14 20.63
CA GLY A 229 12.79 -3.01 21.44
C GLY A 229 14.08 -2.80 20.63
N MET A 230 14.00 -2.84 19.30
CA MET A 230 15.16 -2.83 18.41
C MET A 230 15.21 -1.59 17.49
N VAL A 231 14.26 -0.67 17.65
CA VAL A 231 14.01 0.45 16.72
C VAL A 231 13.98 1.78 17.47
N THR A 232 13.93 2.90 16.75
CA THR A 232 13.87 4.23 17.39
C THR A 232 12.53 4.44 18.09
N ALA A 233 12.48 5.40 19.03
CA ALA A 233 11.26 5.66 19.81
C ALA A 233 10.05 6.00 18.93
N GLU A 234 10.28 6.73 17.83
CA GLU A 234 9.22 7.04 16.88
C GLU A 234 8.72 5.78 16.15
N GLN A 235 9.63 4.93 15.66
CA GLN A 235 9.29 3.67 15.02
C GLN A 235 8.55 2.73 15.99
N ALA A 236 8.99 2.65 17.24
CA ALA A 236 8.35 1.84 18.29
C ALA A 236 6.90 2.30 18.56
N LYS A 237 6.63 3.61 18.55
CA LYS A 237 5.27 4.17 18.67
C LYS A 237 4.39 3.81 17.48
N LEU A 238 4.94 3.79 16.27
CA LEU A 238 4.20 3.38 15.07
C LEU A 238 3.91 1.87 15.09
N LEU A 239 4.87 1.04 15.52
CA LEU A 239 4.65 -0.39 15.72
C LEU A 239 3.61 -0.68 16.81
N ALA A 240 3.53 0.12 17.88
CA ALA A 240 2.47 0.00 18.88
C ALA A 240 1.06 0.15 18.27
N GLN A 241 0.90 1.04 17.30
CA GLN A 241 -0.39 1.20 16.59
C GLN A 241 -0.73 -0.03 15.75
N VAL A 242 0.26 -0.65 15.10
CA VAL A 242 0.09 -1.93 14.40
C VAL A 242 -0.33 -3.02 15.38
N VAL A 243 0.37 -3.15 16.51
CA VAL A 243 0.03 -4.11 17.58
C VAL A 243 -1.40 -3.91 18.06
N GLN A 244 -1.80 -2.66 18.33
CA GLN A 244 -3.15 -2.32 18.78
C GLN A 244 -4.21 -2.72 17.75
N ALA A 245 -4.00 -2.43 16.46
CA ALA A 245 -4.95 -2.82 15.41
C ALA A 245 -5.08 -4.34 15.30
N MET A 246 -3.97 -5.08 15.41
CA MET A 246 -3.97 -6.55 15.32
C MET A 246 -4.55 -7.25 16.55
N GLN A 247 -4.82 -6.53 17.64
CA GLN A 247 -5.53 -7.06 18.81
C GLN A 247 -7.04 -7.17 18.60
N ASP A 248 -7.62 -6.46 17.64
CA ASP A 248 -9.05 -6.57 17.37
C ASP A 248 -9.40 -8.01 16.95
N ARG A 249 -10.34 -8.62 17.70
CA ARG A 249 -10.83 -9.98 17.47
C ARG A 249 -12.08 -10.03 16.59
N LYS A 250 -12.64 -8.88 16.20
CA LYS A 250 -13.77 -8.83 15.26
C LYS A 250 -13.35 -9.40 13.91
N CYS A 251 -14.14 -10.34 13.42
CA CYS A 251 -13.86 -11.04 12.18
C CYS A 251 -15.10 -10.90 11.26
N ASN A 252 -14.96 -10.16 10.17
CA ASN A 252 -16.01 -10.02 9.14
C ASN A 252 -16.04 -11.24 8.20
N GLN A 253 -16.83 -11.18 7.13
CA GLN A 253 -16.91 -12.29 6.18
C GLN A 253 -15.58 -12.57 5.47
N LEU A 254 -14.75 -11.54 5.24
CA LEU A 254 -13.50 -11.71 4.51
C LEU A 254 -12.45 -12.47 5.32
N CYS A 255 -12.27 -12.13 6.60
CA CYS A 255 -11.28 -12.81 7.46
C CYS A 255 -11.56 -14.31 7.66
N MET A 256 -12.81 -14.75 7.50
CA MET A 256 -13.20 -16.15 7.66
C MET A 256 -12.83 -17.01 6.44
N VAL A 257 -12.48 -16.42 5.30
CA VAL A 257 -12.20 -17.15 4.04
C VAL A 257 -11.01 -18.11 4.15
N SER A 258 -10.00 -17.77 4.95
CA SER A 258 -8.81 -18.62 5.18
C SER A 258 -8.77 -19.26 6.57
N GLY A 259 -9.83 -19.10 7.36
CA GLY A 259 -9.93 -19.63 8.72
C GLY A 259 -10.63 -20.98 8.82
N LYS A 260 -11.05 -21.54 7.68
CA LYS A 260 -11.56 -22.91 7.55
C LYS A 260 -10.48 -23.78 6.94
#